data_AF-A0A7Y9HPI4-F1
#
_entry.id   AF-A0A7Y9HPI4-F1
#
_cell.length_a   1.000
_cell.length_b   1.000
_cell.length_c   1.000
_cell.angle_alpha   90.00
_cell.angle_beta   90.00
_cell.angle_gamma   90.00
#
_symmetry.space_group_name_H-M   'P 1'
#
loop_
_entity.id
_entity.type
_entity.pdbx_description
1 polymer ?
#
loop_
_entity_poly.entity_id
_entity_poly.type
_entity_poly.pdbx_seq_one_letter_code
_entity_poly.pdbx_strand_id
1 'polypeptide(L)'
;MKREIVNLTRLAGLSAACMLASCASAPAPATQTVQVPVAVPCVKAAPARPAFEFDQLPATASDGDKVLALVRDWARYRKYTGELEAVIAGCR
;
A
#
# COMPACT_ATOMS: atom_id res chain seq x y z
N MET A 1 3.95 55.15 56.84
CA MET A 1 2.55 54.96 56.37
C MET A 1 2.44 55.41 54.93
N LYS A 2 2.20 54.47 53.99
CA LYS A 2 1.54 54.65 52.68
C LYS A 2 1.72 53.35 51.89
N ARG A 3 0.82 52.39 52.12
CA ARG A 3 0.65 51.25 51.22
C ARG A 3 -0.15 51.78 50.05
N GLU A 4 0.51 51.95 48.91
CA GLU A 4 -0.14 52.20 47.63
C GLU A 4 -1.11 51.04 47.39
N ILE A 5 -2.40 51.28 47.59
CA ILE A 5 -3.47 50.33 47.35
C ILE A 5 -3.57 50.22 45.82
N VAL A 6 -2.72 49.39 45.24
CA VAL A 6 -2.85 49.01 43.83
C VAL A 6 -4.23 48.37 43.72
N ASN A 7 -5.11 49.07 43.01
CA ASN A 7 -6.54 48.82 42.91
C ASN A 7 -6.78 47.34 42.52
N LEU A 8 -7.24 46.52 43.48
CA LEU A 8 -7.39 45.06 43.33
C LEU A 8 -8.28 44.69 42.12
N THR A 9 -9.22 45.56 41.80
CA THR A 9 -10.09 45.52 40.61
C THR A 9 -9.33 45.67 39.29
N ARG A 10 -8.24 46.46 39.24
CA ARG A 10 -7.38 46.56 38.05
C ARG A 10 -6.55 45.30 37.84
N LEU A 11 -6.06 44.66 38.92
CA LEU A 11 -5.35 43.39 38.83
C LEU A 11 -6.27 42.25 38.36
N ALA A 12 -7.49 42.19 38.87
CA ALA A 12 -8.49 41.20 38.46
C ALA A 12 -8.94 41.39 37.00
N GLY A 13 -9.06 42.63 36.53
CA GLY A 13 -9.35 42.91 35.12
C GLY A 13 -8.23 42.49 34.18
N LEU A 14 -6.97 42.73 34.57
CA LEU A 14 -5.80 42.37 33.75
C LEU A 14 -5.60 40.84 33.68
N SER A 15 -5.82 40.11 34.77
CA SER A 15 -5.71 38.65 34.79
C SER A 15 -6.79 37.97 33.96
N ALA A 16 -8.03 38.48 34.01
CA ALA A 16 -9.13 38.00 33.19
C ALA A 16 -8.86 38.23 31.68
N ALA A 17 -8.33 39.40 31.31
CA ALA A 17 -7.98 39.71 29.93
C ALA A 17 -6.84 38.82 29.40
N CYS A 18 -5.81 38.54 30.21
CA CYS A 18 -4.72 37.62 29.84
C CYS A 18 -5.20 36.18 29.63
N MET A 19 -6.16 35.71 30.45
CA MET A 19 -6.71 34.37 30.33
C MET A 19 -7.49 34.19 29.00
N LEU A 20 -8.27 35.20 28.60
CA LEU A 20 -9.05 35.19 27.35
C LEU A 20 -8.17 35.28 26.09
N ALA A 21 -7.06 36.02 26.16
CA ALA A 21 -6.14 36.17 25.02
C ALA A 21 -5.46 34.85 24.62
N SER A 22 -5.28 33.91 25.55
CA SER A 22 -4.65 32.62 25.28
C SER A 22 -5.51 31.67 24.43
N CYS A 23 -6.84 31.82 24.50
CA CYS A 23 -7.78 30.98 23.74
C CYS A 23 -7.95 31.47 22.29
N ALA A 24 -7.77 32.78 22.05
CA ALA A 24 -7.87 33.39 20.73
C ALA A 24 -6.58 33.24 19.89
N SER A 25 -5.44 32.90 20.51
CA SER A 25 -4.14 32.77 19.83
C SER A 25 -3.84 31.37 19.30
N ALA A 26 -4.81 30.47 19.25
CA ALA A 26 -4.61 29.14 18.69
C ALA A 26 -4.35 29.25 17.16
N PRO A 27 -3.19 28.78 16.65
CA PRO A 27 -2.95 28.72 15.22
C PRO A 27 -4.02 27.86 14.54
N ALA A 28 -4.44 28.24 13.33
CA ALA A 28 -5.33 27.42 12.54
C ALA A 28 -4.72 26.00 12.38
N PRO A 29 -5.53 24.94 12.49
CA PRO A 29 -5.02 23.58 12.35
C PRO A 29 -4.31 23.43 11.00
N ALA A 30 -3.00 23.14 11.07
CA ALA A 30 -2.18 22.93 9.89
C ALA A 30 -2.38 21.49 9.40
N THR A 31 -2.92 21.33 8.20
CA THR A 31 -3.01 20.02 7.54
C THR A 31 -1.63 19.61 7.06
N GLN A 32 -1.13 18.46 7.49
CA GLN A 32 0.12 17.88 7.02
C GLN A 32 -0.16 16.75 6.03
N THR A 33 0.41 16.84 4.82
CA THR A 33 0.41 15.73 3.87
C THR A 33 1.55 14.78 4.22
N VAL A 34 1.22 13.52 4.52
CA VAL A 34 2.20 12.47 4.83
C VAL A 34 2.14 11.41 3.74
N GLN A 35 3.29 11.07 3.16
CA GLN A 35 3.41 9.97 2.21
C GLN A 35 3.60 8.67 2.98
N VAL A 36 2.52 7.90 3.09
CA VAL A 36 2.53 6.58 3.72
C VAL A 36 2.93 5.54 2.66
N PRO A 37 4.02 4.77 2.86
CA PRO A 37 4.36 3.70 1.94
C PRO A 37 3.26 2.63 1.97
N VAL A 38 2.68 2.36 0.80
CA VAL A 38 1.68 1.31 0.62
C VAL A 38 2.39 0.06 0.11
N ALA A 39 2.13 -1.09 0.76
CA ALA A 39 2.63 -2.36 0.27
C ALA A 39 2.05 -2.65 -1.11
N VAL A 40 2.92 -2.83 -2.10
CA VAL A 40 2.54 -3.20 -3.47
C VAL A 40 2.88 -4.67 -3.71
N PRO A 41 2.08 -5.39 -4.52
CA PRO A 41 2.46 -6.72 -4.97
C PRO A 41 3.82 -6.67 -5.66
N CYS A 42 4.73 -7.56 -5.26
CA CYS A 42 6.04 -7.61 -5.92
C CYS A 42 5.92 -8.06 -7.39
N VAL A 43 5.08 -9.05 -7.65
CA VAL A 43 4.82 -9.53 -9.02
C VAL A 43 3.96 -8.51 -9.75
N LYS A 44 4.58 -7.77 -10.67
CA LYS A 44 3.89 -6.74 -11.47
C LYS A 44 3.10 -7.34 -12.63
N ALA A 45 3.62 -8.39 -13.25
CA ALA A 45 2.99 -9.08 -14.36
C ALA A 45 3.46 -10.54 -14.40
N ALA A 46 2.54 -11.45 -14.71
CA ALA A 46 2.86 -12.84 -14.97
C ALA A 46 3.23 -13.03 -16.46
N PRO A 47 4.19 -13.92 -16.79
CA PRO A 47 4.43 -14.34 -18.16
C PRO A 47 3.16 -14.88 -18.80
N ALA A 48 2.99 -14.66 -20.10
CA ALA A 48 1.83 -15.15 -20.84
C ALA A 48 1.82 -16.68 -20.85
N ARG A 49 0.72 -17.28 -20.40
CA ARG A 49 0.55 -18.75 -20.45
C ARG A 49 0.54 -19.18 -21.92
N PRO A 50 1.38 -20.14 -22.31
CA PRO A 50 1.35 -20.66 -23.66
C PRO A 50 0.05 -21.43 -23.94
N ALA A 51 -0.43 -21.36 -25.18
CA ALA A 51 -1.53 -22.22 -25.62
C ALA A 51 -1.00 -23.66 -25.77
N PHE A 52 -1.23 -24.50 -24.76
CA PHE A 52 -0.83 -25.91 -24.79
C PHE A 52 -1.75 -26.71 -25.70
N GLU A 53 -1.18 -27.67 -26.42
CA GLU A 53 -1.91 -28.61 -27.28
C GLU A 53 -2.84 -29.48 -26.42
N PHE A 54 -2.35 -29.92 -25.26
CA PHE A 54 -3.12 -30.73 -24.32
C PHE A 54 -4.43 -30.04 -23.88
N ASP A 55 -4.39 -28.73 -23.62
CA ASP A 55 -5.54 -27.94 -23.18
C ASP A 55 -6.63 -27.81 -24.27
N GLN A 56 -6.29 -28.10 -25.53
CA GLN A 56 -7.19 -28.01 -26.67
C GLN A 56 -7.80 -29.36 -27.06
N LEU A 57 -7.33 -30.45 -26.47
CA LEU A 57 -7.86 -31.77 -26.75
C LEU A 57 -9.29 -31.93 -26.21
N PRO A 58 -10.19 -32.60 -26.97
CA PRO A 58 -11.49 -32.96 -26.44
C PRO A 58 -11.32 -33.93 -25.27
N ALA A 59 -12.23 -33.87 -24.29
CA ALA A 59 -12.17 -34.77 -23.13
C ALA A 59 -12.21 -36.26 -23.53
N THR A 60 -12.85 -36.56 -24.67
CA THR A 60 -12.97 -37.89 -25.28
C THR A 60 -11.74 -38.34 -26.06
N ALA A 61 -10.68 -37.52 -26.15
CA ALA A 61 -9.43 -37.93 -26.79
C ALA A 61 -8.85 -39.17 -26.13
N SER A 62 -8.21 -40.03 -26.94
CA SER A 62 -7.57 -41.24 -26.43
C SER A 62 -6.43 -40.88 -25.47
N ASP A 63 -6.10 -41.80 -24.57
CA ASP A 63 -4.97 -41.61 -23.65
C ASP A 63 -3.64 -41.47 -24.42
N GLY A 64 -3.52 -42.13 -25.58
CA GLY A 64 -2.37 -41.99 -26.47
C GLY A 64 -2.21 -40.57 -27.00
N ASP A 65 -3.30 -39.96 -27.48
CA ASP A 65 -3.27 -38.58 -27.99
C ASP A 65 -2.94 -37.56 -26.89
N LYS A 66 -3.50 -37.79 -25.69
CA LYS A 66 -3.21 -36.99 -24.50
C LYS A 66 -1.72 -37.03 -24.13
N VAL A 67 -1.12 -38.22 -24.09
CA VAL A 67 0.31 -38.38 -23.79
C VAL A 67 1.17 -37.72 -24.86
N LEU A 68 0.83 -37.88 -26.14
CA LEU A 68 1.59 -37.24 -27.22
C LEU A 68 1.53 -35.72 -27.15
N ALA A 69 0.37 -35.13 -26.86
CA ALA A 69 0.24 -33.68 -26.67
C ALA A 69 1.09 -33.19 -25.48
N LEU A 70 1.09 -33.90 -24.36
CA LEU A 70 1.93 -33.57 -23.20
C LEU A 70 3.43 -33.59 -23.55
N VAL A 71 3.89 -34.59 -24.31
CA VAL A 71 5.29 -34.69 -24.74
C VAL A 71 5.68 -33.52 -25.65
N ARG A 72 4.78 -33.11 -26.56
CA ARG A 72 5.00 -31.94 -27.43
C ARG A 72 5.05 -30.62 -26.65
N ASP A 73 4.18 -30.48 -25.65
CA ASP A 73 4.10 -29.31 -24.79
C ASP A 73 5.26 -29.21 -23.79
N TRP A 74 6.00 -30.30 -23.55
CA TRP A 74 7.02 -30.40 -22.50
C TRP A 74 8.05 -29.26 -22.51
N ALA A 75 8.65 -28.98 -23.66
CA ALA A 75 9.68 -27.94 -23.77
C ALA A 75 9.11 -26.54 -23.49
N ARG A 76 7.88 -26.29 -23.97
CA ARG A 76 7.15 -25.03 -23.78
C ARG A 76 6.77 -24.83 -22.32
N TYR A 77 6.31 -25.90 -21.66
CA TYR A 77 6.01 -25.92 -20.24
C TYR A 77 7.25 -25.59 -19.41
N ARG A 78 8.39 -26.28 -19.66
CA ARG A 78 9.64 -26.03 -18.92
C ARG A 78 10.14 -24.60 -19.05
N LYS A 79 10.03 -24.01 -20.24
CA LYS A 79 10.39 -22.59 -20.44
C LYS A 79 9.48 -21.67 -19.63
N TYR A 80 8.16 -21.88 -19.73
CA TYR A 80 7.17 -21.08 -19.01
C TYR A 80 7.34 -21.18 -17.48
N THR A 81 7.59 -22.37 -16.94
CA THR A 81 7.84 -22.53 -15.50
C THR A 81 9.14 -21.84 -15.08
N GLY A 82 10.19 -21.90 -15.90
CA GLY A 82 11.43 -21.16 -15.62
C GLY A 82 11.22 -19.64 -15.60
N GLU A 83 10.39 -19.10 -16.49
CA GLU A 83 10.02 -17.68 -16.49
C GLU A 83 9.21 -17.30 -15.24
N LEU A 84 8.27 -18.15 -14.82
CA LEU A 84 7.52 -17.96 -13.57
C LEU A 84 8.43 -17.99 -12.34
N GLU A 85 9.33 -18.96 -12.26
CA GLU A 85 10.31 -19.09 -11.18
C GLU A 85 11.23 -17.87 -11.11
N ALA A 86 11.67 -17.34 -12.26
CA ALA A 86 12.47 -16.12 -12.33
C ALA A 86 11.73 -14.90 -11.79
N VAL A 87 10.44 -14.74 -12.12
CA VAL A 87 9.59 -13.65 -11.60
C VAL A 87 9.47 -13.74 -10.07
N ILE A 88 9.25 -14.94 -9.52
CA ILE A 88 9.14 -15.15 -8.07
C ILE A 88 10.49 -14.94 -7.39
N ALA A 89 11.60 -15.38 -8.00
CA ALA A 89 12.94 -15.20 -7.47
C ALA A 89 13.32 -13.72 -7.35
N GLY A 90 12.86 -12.87 -8.29
CA GLY A 90 13.05 -11.41 -8.22
C GLY A 90 12.28 -10.72 -7.08
N CYS A 91 11.43 -11.44 -6.35
CA CYS A 91 10.63 -10.93 -5.24
C CYS A 91 11.16 -11.24 -3.85
N ARG A 92 12.24 -12.01 -3.76
CA ARG A 92 12.94 -12.32 -2.52
C ARG A 92 14.14 -11.40 -2.36
#